data_AF-A0A7V9TA10-F1
#
_entry.id   AF-A0A7V9TA10-F1
#
_cell.length_a   1.000
_cell.length_b   1.000
_cell.length_c   1.000
_cell.angle_alpha   90.00
_cell.angle_beta   90.00
_cell.angle_gamma   90.00
#
_symmetry.space_group_name_H-M   'P 1'
#
loop_
_entity.id
_entity.type
_entity.pdbx_description
1 polymer ?
#
loop_
_entity_poly.entity_id
_entity_poly.type
_entity_poly.pdbx_seq_one_letter_code
_entity_poly.pdbx_strand_id
1 'polypeptide(L)'
;MGNRPILWHIMKYYAAWGHSDFVLCLGYKADSIKEYFLTYNEAFSNDFVLSNGGRELQLLGSDISDWRITFVDTGTQATIGDRLLAVASHLGEDEYFLATYGDGLTDAPLDDMVDRLVASDKSGLFLSVRPQFSAHVVDLEDDGAVHSIEDIQ
;
A
#
# COMPACT_ATOMS: atom_id res chain seq x y z
N MET A 1 -11.60 5.95 -2.94
CA MET A 1 -10.63 5.73 -4.04
C MET A 1 -10.99 6.69 -5.15
N GLY A 2 -10.03 7.47 -5.65
CA GLY A 2 -10.24 8.51 -6.67
C GLY A 2 -9.26 8.35 -7.82
N ASN A 3 -8.70 9.46 -8.32
CA ASN A 3 -7.72 9.46 -9.43
C ASN A 3 -6.30 9.02 -9.03
N ARG A 4 -6.08 8.56 -7.79
CA ARG A 4 -4.77 8.13 -7.29
C ARG A 4 -4.70 6.61 -7.25
N PRO A 5 -3.55 6.00 -7.56
CA PRO A 5 -3.39 4.55 -7.53
C PRO A 5 -3.55 4.03 -6.10
N ILE A 6 -3.95 2.76 -5.96
CA ILE A 6 -4.09 2.10 -4.65
C ILE A 6 -2.80 2.18 -3.82
N LEU A 7 -1.64 2.05 -4.46
CA LEU A 7 -0.34 2.19 -3.82
C LEU A 7 -0.18 3.53 -3.08
N TRP A 8 -0.66 4.62 -3.68
CA TRP A 8 -0.64 5.93 -3.04
C TRP A 8 -1.50 5.96 -1.77
N HIS A 9 -2.67 5.32 -1.81
CA HIS A 9 -3.57 5.23 -0.64
C HIS A 9 -2.97 4.39 0.49
N ILE A 10 -2.26 3.30 0.15
CA ILE A 10 -1.52 2.48 1.12
C ILE A 10 -0.44 3.31 1.81
N MET A 11 0.38 4.02 1.03
CA MET A 11 1.42 4.88 1.57
C MET A 11 0.83 5.99 2.45
N LYS A 12 -0.29 6.59 2.03
CA LYS A 12 -1.01 7.60 2.83
C LYS A 12 -1.45 7.05 4.19
N TYR A 13 -1.93 5.81 4.23
CA TYR A 13 -2.32 5.16 5.49
C TYR A 13 -1.11 5.08 6.44
N TYR A 14 0.04 4.57 5.99
CA TYR A 14 1.25 4.51 6.82
C TYR A 14 1.77 5.88 7.24
N ALA A 15 1.76 6.86 6.33
CA ALA A 15 2.18 8.22 6.63
C ALA A 15 1.28 8.90 7.68
N ALA A 16 -0.03 8.61 7.67
CA ALA A 16 -0.96 9.11 8.68
C ALA A 16 -0.65 8.59 10.11
N TRP A 17 0.04 7.45 10.20
CA TRP A 17 0.57 6.87 11.44
C TRP A 17 2.04 7.25 11.69
N GLY A 18 2.60 8.22 10.96
CA GLY A 18 3.96 8.71 11.18
C GLY A 18 5.07 7.95 10.45
N HIS A 19 4.72 7.01 9.56
CA HIS A 19 5.70 6.26 8.75
C HIS A 19 5.72 6.79 7.31
N SER A 20 6.64 7.70 7.00
CA SER A 20 6.75 8.37 5.69
C SER A 20 8.00 8.00 4.87
N ASP A 21 8.76 6.98 5.29
CA ASP A 21 9.91 6.44 4.56
C ASP A 21 9.56 5.09 3.92
N PHE A 22 9.52 5.06 2.61
CA PHE A 22 9.00 3.96 1.82
C PHE A 22 10.08 3.33 0.97
N VAL A 23 10.11 2.00 0.92
CA VAL A 23 10.92 1.25 -0.04
C VAL A 23 10.00 0.41 -0.92
N LEU A 24 9.93 0.78 -2.20
CA LEU A 24 9.10 0.11 -3.19
C LEU A 24 9.90 -1.00 -3.88
N CYS A 25 9.53 -2.25 -3.64
CA CYS A 25 10.11 -3.42 -4.28
C CYS A 25 9.50 -3.64 -5.68
N LEU A 26 10.08 -2.99 -6.69
CA LEU A 26 9.54 -2.97 -8.05
C LEU A 26 9.90 -4.24 -8.83
N GLY A 27 9.11 -4.52 -9.87
CA GLY A 27 9.34 -5.59 -10.82
C GLY A 27 8.60 -5.31 -12.13
N TYR A 28 7.60 -6.11 -12.46
CA TYR A 28 6.76 -5.85 -13.63
C TYR A 28 6.12 -4.45 -13.56
N LYS A 29 6.21 -3.68 -14.66
CA LYS A 29 5.72 -2.29 -14.77
C LYS A 29 6.34 -1.30 -13.77
N ALA A 30 7.58 -1.52 -13.36
CA ALA A 30 8.34 -0.58 -12.53
C ALA A 30 8.38 0.85 -13.09
N ASP A 31 8.46 0.98 -14.42
CA ASP A 31 8.42 2.23 -15.16
C ASP A 31 7.13 3.03 -14.91
N SER A 32 5.96 2.38 -14.92
CA SER A 32 4.69 3.06 -14.67
C SER A 32 4.60 3.61 -13.24
N ILE A 33 5.15 2.88 -12.25
CA ILE A 33 5.20 3.34 -10.86
C ILE A 33 6.15 4.53 -10.73
N LYS A 34 7.35 4.44 -11.32
CA LYS A 34 8.33 5.53 -11.31
C LYS A 34 7.77 6.78 -12.00
N GLU A 35 7.14 6.63 -13.16
CA GLU A 35 6.55 7.73 -13.91
C GLU A 35 5.48 8.46 -13.10
N TYR A 36 4.60 7.72 -12.41
CA TYR A 36 3.59 8.32 -11.54
C TYR A 36 4.20 9.25 -10.48
N PHE A 37 5.24 8.80 -9.75
CA PHE A 37 5.85 9.61 -8.69
C PHE A 37 6.78 10.71 -9.23
N LEU A 38 7.48 10.47 -10.34
CA LEU A 38 8.34 11.48 -10.98
C LEU A 38 7.55 12.64 -11.59
N THR A 39 6.33 12.37 -12.04
CA THR A 39 5.45 13.37 -12.66
C THR A 39 4.32 13.83 -11.72
N TYR A 40 4.35 13.38 -10.45
CA TYR A 40 3.33 13.72 -9.48
C TYR A 40 3.29 15.23 -9.26
N ASN A 41 2.14 15.81 -9.58
CA ASN A 41 1.91 17.24 -9.42
C ASN A 41 0.73 17.43 -8.45
N GLU A 42 1.06 17.99 -7.29
CA GLU A 42 0.10 18.24 -6.20
C GLU A 42 -1.04 19.16 -6.63
N ALA A 43 -0.85 20.06 -7.58
CA ALA A 43 -1.90 20.95 -8.06
C ALA A 43 -3.05 20.21 -8.78
N PHE A 44 -2.80 19.04 -9.37
CA PHE A 44 -3.88 18.21 -9.94
C PHE A 44 -4.62 17.41 -8.89
N SER A 45 -4.05 17.33 -7.69
CA SER A 45 -4.47 16.45 -6.61
C SER A 45 -5.05 17.23 -5.43
N ASN A 46 -4.71 18.51 -5.27
CA ASN A 46 -5.05 19.40 -4.17
C ASN A 46 -5.60 20.73 -4.68
N ASP A 47 -6.32 21.44 -3.81
CA ASP A 47 -6.76 22.79 -4.08
C ASP A 47 -5.56 23.76 -4.06
N PHE A 48 -5.55 24.70 -4.99
CA PHE A 48 -4.50 25.71 -5.12
C PHE A 48 -5.06 27.06 -5.54
N VAL A 49 -4.33 28.12 -5.21
CA VAL A 49 -4.56 29.48 -5.69
C VAL A 49 -3.57 29.78 -6.80
N LEU A 50 -4.07 30.24 -7.95
CA LEU A 50 -3.26 30.71 -9.07
C LEU A 50 -3.41 32.23 -9.19
N SER A 51 -2.31 32.96 -9.04
CA SER A 51 -2.30 34.43 -9.07
C SER A 51 -1.24 34.97 -10.05
N ASN A 52 -1.13 36.30 -10.15
CA ASN A 52 -0.14 36.99 -10.98
C ASN A 52 -0.11 36.59 -12.47
N GLY A 53 -1.30 36.28 -13.01
CA GLY A 53 -1.48 35.86 -14.40
C GLY A 53 -0.94 34.46 -14.69
N GLY A 54 -1.00 33.55 -13.71
CA GLY A 54 -0.54 32.17 -13.87
C GLY A 54 0.91 31.91 -13.48
N ARG A 55 1.57 32.89 -12.86
CA ARG A 55 3.00 32.80 -12.49
C ARG A 55 3.25 32.33 -11.07
N GLU A 56 2.25 32.43 -10.21
CA GLU A 56 2.34 32.06 -8.81
C GLU A 56 1.26 31.05 -8.49
N LEU A 57 1.70 29.86 -8.08
CA LEU A 57 0.86 28.76 -7.66
C LEU A 57 1.11 28.51 -6.18
N GLN A 58 0.07 28.69 -5.37
CA GLN A 58 0.09 28.44 -3.94
C GLN A 58 -0.81 27.24 -3.64
N LEU A 59 -0.22 26.11 -3.26
CA LEU A 59 -0.96 24.95 -2.78
C LEU A 59 -1.61 25.28 -1.42
N LEU A 60 -2.88 24.90 -1.23
CA LEU A 60 -3.59 25.06 0.05
C LEU A 60 -3.35 23.87 0.98
N GLY A 61 -2.79 22.78 0.46
CA GLY A 61 -2.38 21.59 1.19
C GLY A 61 -1.34 20.80 0.39
N SER A 62 -0.56 19.99 1.10
CA SER A 62 0.41 19.07 0.51
C SER A 62 0.15 17.67 1.06
N ASP A 63 0.41 16.66 0.24
CA ASP A 63 0.01 15.28 0.51
C ASP A 63 1.19 14.31 0.61
N ILE A 64 2.29 14.58 -0.11
CA ILE A 64 3.46 13.67 -0.13
C ILE A 64 4.79 14.38 0.11
N SER A 65 4.80 15.69 0.38
CA SER A 65 6.05 16.48 0.41
C SER A 65 7.03 16.05 1.50
N ASP A 66 6.55 15.35 2.52
CA ASP A 66 7.34 14.79 3.63
C ASP A 66 7.73 13.32 3.42
N TRP A 67 7.34 12.71 2.29
CA TRP A 67 7.63 11.30 2.01
C TRP A 67 9.01 11.11 1.41
N ARG A 68 9.77 10.13 1.92
CA ARG A 68 10.98 9.61 1.28
C ARG A 68 10.63 8.31 0.58
N ILE A 69 10.82 8.22 -0.73
CA ILE A 69 10.46 7.02 -1.50
C ILE A 69 11.68 6.47 -2.24
N THR A 70 12.09 5.26 -1.87
CA THR A 70 13.18 4.52 -2.52
C THR A 70 12.59 3.52 -3.51
N PHE A 71 13.02 3.58 -4.77
CA PHE A 71 12.53 2.71 -5.84
C PHE A 71 13.59 1.66 -6.18
N VAL A 72 13.38 0.41 -5.76
CA VAL A 72 14.35 -0.68 -5.97
C VAL A 72 13.81 -1.65 -7.01
N ASP A 73 14.56 -1.89 -8.08
CA ASP A 73 14.23 -2.98 -9.00
C ASP A 73 14.67 -4.31 -8.38
N THR A 74 13.69 -5.09 -7.93
CA THR A 74 13.90 -6.40 -7.29
C THR A 74 13.73 -7.55 -8.29
N GLY A 75 13.46 -7.26 -9.57
CA GLY A 75 13.33 -8.25 -10.63
C GLY A 75 11.91 -8.74 -10.86
N THR A 76 11.63 -9.18 -12.08
CA THR A 76 10.29 -9.63 -12.50
C THR A 76 9.94 -11.04 -12.03
N GLN A 77 10.94 -11.88 -11.77
CA GLN A 77 10.78 -13.28 -11.34
C GLN A 77 11.03 -13.48 -9.84
N ALA A 78 11.33 -12.42 -9.09
CA ALA A 78 11.61 -12.49 -7.65
C ALA A 78 10.34 -12.83 -6.86
N THR A 79 10.49 -13.75 -5.91
CA THR A 79 9.45 -14.07 -4.92
C THR A 79 9.34 -12.95 -3.88
N ILE A 80 8.30 -12.98 -3.03
CA ILE A 80 8.15 -11.98 -1.96
C ILE A 80 9.37 -11.98 -1.03
N GLY A 81 9.90 -13.15 -0.68
CA GLY A 81 11.09 -13.27 0.18
C GLY A 81 12.34 -12.68 -0.48
N ASP A 82 12.56 -12.97 -1.77
CA ASP A 82 13.68 -12.42 -2.52
C ASP A 82 13.62 -10.89 -2.58
N ARG A 83 12.42 -10.33 -2.76
CA ARG A 83 12.19 -8.88 -2.79
C ARG A 83 12.55 -8.22 -1.46
N LEU A 84 12.08 -8.79 -0.35
CA LEU A 84 12.40 -8.28 0.99
C LEU A 84 13.89 -8.38 1.29
N LEU A 85 14.54 -9.48 0.93
CA LEU A 85 15.98 -9.64 1.12
C LEU A 85 16.78 -8.64 0.29
N ALA A 86 16.37 -8.38 -0.95
CA ALA A 86 17.04 -7.44 -1.85
C ALA A 86 17.04 -6.00 -1.33
N VAL A 87 16.08 -5.63 -0.47
CA VAL A 87 15.96 -4.28 0.09
C VAL A 87 16.43 -4.17 1.54
N ALA A 88 16.95 -5.24 2.13
CA ALA A 88 17.32 -5.27 3.55
C ALA A 88 18.33 -4.18 3.95
N SER A 89 19.24 -3.79 3.04
CA SER A 89 20.22 -2.72 3.29
C SER A 89 19.59 -1.33 3.42
N HIS A 90 18.35 -1.13 2.98
CA HIS A 90 17.63 0.14 3.12
C HIS A 90 16.98 0.32 4.51
N LEU A 91 16.89 -0.74 5.31
CA LEU A 91 16.30 -0.69 6.66
C LEU A 91 17.27 -0.12 7.72
N GLY A 92 18.57 -0.03 7.41
CA GLY A 92 19.55 0.58 8.31
C GLY A 92 19.61 -0.09 9.68
N GLU A 93 19.45 0.71 10.74
CA GLU A 93 19.45 0.28 12.15
C GLU A 93 18.04 0.30 12.76
N ASP A 94 16.99 0.31 11.93
CA ASP A 94 15.61 0.34 12.40
C ASP A 94 15.29 -0.89 13.27
N GLU A 95 14.65 -0.67 14.42
CA GLU A 95 14.25 -1.73 15.34
C GLU A 95 13.22 -2.69 14.72
N TYR A 96 12.35 -2.15 13.87
CA TYR A 96 11.35 -2.90 13.11
C TYR A 96 11.08 -2.23 11.77
N PHE A 97 10.47 -2.98 10.85
CA PHE A 97 9.95 -2.45 9.59
C PHE A 97 8.53 -2.96 9.35
N LEU A 98 7.79 -2.22 8.53
CA LEU A 98 6.43 -2.56 8.15
C LEU A 98 6.43 -3.06 6.71
N ALA A 99 5.77 -4.19 6.47
CA ALA A 99 5.65 -4.78 5.14
C ALA A 99 4.18 -5.08 4.83
N THR A 100 3.76 -4.72 3.62
CA THR A 100 2.41 -5.00 3.12
C THR A 100 2.46 -5.31 1.62
N TYR A 101 1.39 -5.93 1.13
CA TYR A 101 1.10 -6.01 -0.29
C TYR A 101 0.65 -4.64 -0.82
N GLY A 102 0.96 -4.38 -2.09
CA GLY A 102 0.66 -3.10 -2.77
C GLY A 102 -0.79 -2.97 -3.27
N ASP A 103 -1.67 -3.89 -2.90
CA ASP A 103 -3.04 -4.03 -3.41
C ASP A 103 -4.11 -4.15 -2.31
N GLY A 104 -3.74 -4.16 -1.03
CA GLY A 104 -4.66 -4.23 0.10
C GLY A 104 -4.83 -2.87 0.78
N LEU A 105 -6.08 -2.47 1.05
CA LEU A 105 -6.39 -1.36 1.94
C LEU A 105 -6.96 -1.87 3.26
N THR A 106 -6.69 -1.15 4.34
CA THR A 106 -7.20 -1.45 5.67
C THR A 106 -7.34 -0.17 6.49
N ASP A 107 -8.20 -0.23 7.50
CA ASP A 107 -8.34 0.74 8.58
C ASP A 107 -7.81 0.18 9.92
N ALA A 108 -6.98 -0.87 9.86
CA ALA A 108 -6.40 -1.48 11.04
C ALA A 108 -5.67 -0.44 11.93
N PRO A 109 -5.70 -0.61 13.26
CA PRO A 109 -5.00 0.29 14.17
C PRO A 109 -3.50 -0.04 14.16
N LEU A 110 -2.72 0.68 13.37
CA LEU A 110 -1.30 0.35 13.14
C LEU A 110 -0.46 0.46 14.42
N ASP A 111 -0.65 1.53 15.21
CA ASP A 111 0.07 1.71 16.48
C ASP A 111 -0.18 0.55 17.44
N ASP A 112 -1.44 0.12 17.62
CA ASP A 112 -1.77 -1.04 18.45
C ASP A 112 -1.07 -2.32 17.97
N MET A 113 -0.91 -2.49 16.66
CA MET A 113 -0.20 -3.64 16.08
C MET A 113 1.30 -3.58 16.37
N VAL A 114 1.91 -2.40 16.21
CA VAL A 114 3.32 -2.17 16.49
C VAL A 114 3.61 -2.36 17.98
N ASP A 115 2.82 -1.73 18.86
CA ASP A 115 2.95 -1.84 20.31
C ASP A 115 2.86 -3.29 20.78
N ARG A 116 1.94 -4.08 20.19
CA ARG A 116 1.82 -5.51 20.48
C ARG A 116 3.06 -6.31 20.07
N LEU A 117 3.65 -6.00 18.91
CA LEU A 117 4.86 -6.67 18.46
C LEU A 117 6.05 -6.30 19.36
N VAL A 118 6.25 -5.00 19.62
CA VAL A 118 7.34 -4.47 20.46
C VAL A 118 7.25 -4.99 21.90
N ALA A 119 6.05 -5.09 22.47
CA ALA A 119 5.85 -5.66 23.81
C ALA A 119 5.98 -7.20 23.87
N SER A 120 6.15 -7.88 22.72
CA SER A 120 6.27 -9.33 22.63
C SER A 120 7.71 -9.81 22.46
N ASP A 121 7.91 -11.12 22.57
CA ASP A 121 9.16 -11.83 22.26
C ASP A 121 9.18 -12.39 20.82
N LYS A 122 8.27 -11.92 19.95
CA LYS A 122 8.07 -12.46 18.61
C LYS A 122 8.85 -11.69 17.55
N SER A 123 9.29 -12.40 16.52
CA SER A 123 10.03 -11.80 15.40
C SER A 123 9.12 -11.11 14.36
N GLY A 124 7.80 -11.27 14.47
CA GLY A 124 6.87 -10.67 13.52
C GLY A 124 5.41 -10.83 13.93
N LEU A 125 4.59 -9.95 13.38
CA LEU A 125 3.14 -9.89 13.55
C LEU A 125 2.51 -9.68 12.17
N PHE A 126 1.39 -10.34 11.90
CA PHE A 126 0.61 -10.13 10.68
C PHE A 126 -0.87 -9.99 10.99
N LEU A 127 -1.58 -9.26 10.13
CA LEU A 127 -3.03 -9.11 10.22
C LEU A 127 -3.72 -10.32 9.58
N SER A 128 -4.59 -10.98 10.33
CA SER A 128 -5.49 -12.00 9.79
C SER A 128 -6.85 -11.37 9.51
N VAL A 129 -7.36 -11.53 8.29
CA VAL A 129 -8.67 -11.04 7.86
C VAL A 129 -9.49 -12.20 7.31
N ARG A 130 -10.82 -12.15 7.49
CA ARG A 130 -11.71 -13.07 6.80
C ARG A 130 -11.73 -12.68 5.31
N PRO A 131 -11.39 -13.60 4.39
CA PRO A 131 -11.41 -13.28 2.96
C PRO A 131 -12.84 -12.93 2.52
N GLN A 132 -12.97 -11.85 1.77
CA GLN A 132 -14.22 -11.53 1.09
C GLN A 132 -14.21 -12.20 -0.28
N PHE A 133 -15.02 -13.23 -0.44
CA PHE A 133 -15.28 -13.83 -1.74
C PHE A 133 -16.53 -13.21 -2.34
N SER A 134 -16.44 -12.75 -3.59
CA SER A 134 -17.57 -12.29 -4.39
C SER A 134 -18.27 -13.43 -5.14
N ALA A 135 -17.84 -14.67 -4.90
CA ALA A 135 -18.46 -15.85 -5.48
C ALA A 135 -19.60 -16.34 -4.59
N HIS A 136 -20.63 -16.89 -5.23
CA HIS A 136 -21.63 -17.68 -4.55
C HIS A 136 -21.18 -19.14 -4.49
N VAL A 137 -21.47 -19.82 -3.39
CA VAL A 137 -21.31 -21.27 -3.30
C VAL A 137 -22.55 -21.90 -3.88
N VAL A 138 -22.34 -22.85 -4.79
CA VAL A 138 -23.42 -23.66 -5.36
C VAL A 138 -23.35 -25.03 -4.70
N ASP A 139 -24.45 -25.39 -4.02
CA ASP A 139 -24.65 -26.72 -3.50
C ASP A 139 -25.36 -27.58 -4.55
N LEU A 140 -24.77 -28.74 -4.85
CA LEU A 140 -25.24 -29.63 -5.91
C LEU A 140 -25.65 -30.97 -5.29
N GLU A 141 -26.78 -31.50 -5.76
CA GLU A 141 -27.17 -32.88 -5.48
C GLU A 141 -26.31 -33.86 -6.29
N ASP A 142 -26.33 -35.15 -5.92
CA ASP A 142 -25.55 -36.21 -6.56
C ASP A 142 -25.86 -36.37 -8.07
N ASP A 143 -27.05 -35.96 -8.51
CA ASP A 143 -27.47 -35.99 -9.91
C ASP A 143 -27.11 -34.72 -10.69
N GLY A 144 -26.46 -33.75 -10.04
CA GLY A 144 -26.07 -32.47 -10.62
C GLY A 144 -27.15 -31.39 -10.59
N ALA A 145 -28.30 -31.61 -9.94
CA ALA A 145 -29.28 -30.57 -9.70
C ALA A 145 -28.76 -29.53 -8.70
N VAL A 146 -29.09 -28.26 -8.91
CA VAL A 146 -28.75 -27.17 -7.98
C VAL A 146 -29.72 -27.19 -6.81
N HIS A 147 -29.21 -27.48 -5.61
CA HIS A 147 -29.99 -27.45 -4.37
C HIS A 147 -30.09 -26.03 -3.81
N SER A 148 -28.96 -25.31 -3.74
CA SER A 148 -28.93 -23.92 -3.26
C SER A 148 -27.78 -23.11 -3.88
N ILE A 149 -27.95 -21.79 -3.84
CA ILE A 149 -26.93 -20.81 -4.19
C ILE A 149 -26.87 -19.82 -3.04
N GLU A 150 -25.73 -19.78 -2.34
CA GLU A 150 -25.56 -18.96 -1.13
C GLU A 150 -24.38 -18.02 -1.26
N ASP A 151 -24.50 -16.83 -0.66
CA ASP A 151 -23.38 -15.92 -0.47
C ASP A 151 -22.42 -16.45 0.60
N ILE A 152 -21.11 -16.21 0.43
CA ILE A 152 -20.06 -16.65 1.37
C ILE A 152 -19.99 -15.77 2.65
N GLN A 153 -20.92 -14.82 2.83
CA GLN A 153 -20.86 -13.82 3.91
C GLN A 153 -21.31 -14.34 5.27
#